data_AF-Q93I51-F1
#
_entry.id   AF-Q93I51-F1
#
_cell.length_a   1.000
_cell.length_b   1.000
_cell.length_c   1.000
_cell.angle_alpha   90.00
_cell.angle_beta   90.00
_cell.angle_gamma   90.00
#
_symmetry.space_group_name_H-M   'P 1'
#
loop_
_entity.id
_entity.type
_entity.pdbx_description
1 polymer ?
#
loop_
_entity_poly.entity_id
_entity_poly.type
_entity_poly.pdbx_seq_one_letter_code
_entity_poly.pdbx_strand_id
1 'polypeptide(L)'
;LKGYWRENVGKKVVLFAFYRNTLYYLAKRLAEAGVKSIVLHGGMDKSEVLRSFEGDDSVQILLSSEVASEGVDLQFSSLLVNYDLPWNPARIEQRIGRIDRIGQAEAKILIWNLVYEDTLDERVHDRLLERLNVFRQALGSMEELLGAEVRQLTVDLLSHRRTPRQEEERIGVAAMALERNRRDEEQLNAQASKLLGHGDYIQNKAKAAMDLGRYIRGDDLYHFVKDYLEVSFPGSRVMVNDEPVRK
;
A
#
# COMPACT_ATOMS: atom_id res chain seq x y z
N LEU A 1 -23.83 -15.12 0.43
CA LEU A 1 -23.77 -14.66 1.85
C LEU A 1 -24.42 -15.64 2.83
N LYS A 2 -25.71 -15.99 2.73
CA LYS A 2 -26.33 -16.97 3.67
C LYS A 2 -25.61 -18.32 3.71
N GLY A 3 -25.15 -18.85 2.58
CA GLY A 3 -24.30 -20.05 2.52
C GLY A 3 -22.98 -19.87 3.27
N TYR A 4 -22.27 -18.78 3.00
CA TYR A 4 -21.02 -18.42 3.69
C TYR A 4 -21.16 -18.43 5.22
N TRP A 5 -22.19 -17.76 5.76
CA TRP A 5 -22.42 -17.71 7.21
C TRP A 5 -22.87 -19.03 7.83
N ARG A 6 -23.37 -20.01 7.06
CA ARG A 6 -23.64 -21.35 7.59
C ARG A 6 -22.34 -22.08 7.93
N GLU A 7 -21.30 -21.85 7.12
CA GLU A 7 -19.97 -22.44 7.32
C GLU A 7 -19.10 -21.57 8.25
N ASN A 8 -19.40 -20.27 8.33
CA ASN A 8 -18.61 -19.25 9.03
C ASN A 8 -19.49 -18.45 10.01
N VAL A 9 -20.01 -19.14 11.02
CA VAL A 9 -20.95 -18.57 12.00
C VAL A 9 -20.28 -17.46 12.80
N GLY A 10 -20.99 -16.32 12.96
CA GLY A 10 -20.50 -15.16 13.72
C GLY A 10 -19.42 -14.34 13.03
N LYS A 11 -19.01 -14.71 11.81
CA LYS A 11 -17.97 -13.98 11.08
C LYS A 11 -18.48 -12.69 10.44
N LYS A 12 -17.70 -11.63 10.61
CA LYS A 12 -17.96 -10.30 10.03
C LYS A 12 -17.44 -10.22 8.59
N VAL A 13 -18.16 -9.44 7.79
CA VAL A 13 -17.92 -9.26 6.36
C VAL A 13 -17.82 -7.77 6.06
N VAL A 14 -16.90 -7.40 5.17
CA VAL A 14 -16.79 -6.03 4.65
C VAL A 14 -17.20 -6.04 3.18
N LEU A 15 -18.08 -5.12 2.79
CA LEU A 15 -18.48 -4.92 1.41
C LEU A 15 -18.18 -3.49 0.97
N PHE A 16 -17.50 -3.38 -0.16
CA PHE A 16 -17.15 -2.12 -0.80
C PHE A 16 -18.05 -1.79 -1.97
N ALA A 17 -18.53 -0.55 -2.02
CA ALA A 17 -19.20 0.03 -3.19
C ALA A 17 -18.72 1.48 -3.41
N PHE A 18 -18.75 1.97 -4.65
CA PHE A 18 -18.24 3.32 -4.94
C PHE A 18 -19.17 4.43 -4.46
N TYR A 19 -20.48 4.23 -4.63
CA TYR A 19 -21.47 5.29 -4.45
C TYR A 19 -22.20 5.16 -3.12
N ARG A 20 -22.39 6.29 -2.43
CA ARG A 20 -23.14 6.35 -1.16
C ARG A 20 -24.57 5.83 -1.32
N ASN A 21 -25.23 6.17 -2.42
CA ASN A 21 -26.59 5.72 -2.70
C ASN A 21 -26.66 4.19 -2.82
N THR A 22 -25.64 3.55 -3.42
CA THR A 22 -25.53 2.09 -3.49
C THR A 22 -25.42 1.49 -2.09
N LEU A 23 -24.62 2.06 -1.20
CA LEU A 23 -24.50 1.58 0.18
C LEU A 23 -25.85 1.62 0.92
N TYR A 24 -26.59 2.72 0.82
CA TYR A 24 -27.90 2.83 1.46
C TYR A 24 -28.93 1.89 0.84
N TYR A 25 -28.91 1.74 -0.49
CA TYR A 25 -29.73 0.76 -1.18
C TYR A 25 -29.44 -0.66 -0.66
N LEU A 26 -28.16 -1.05 -0.57
CA LEU A 26 -27.74 -2.35 -0.07
C LEU A 26 -28.15 -2.54 1.39
N ALA A 27 -27.97 -1.53 2.24
CA ALA A 27 -28.38 -1.59 3.65
C ALA A 27 -29.89 -1.90 3.78
N LYS A 28 -30.71 -1.22 2.97
CA LYS A 28 -32.16 -1.47 2.93
C LYS A 28 -32.48 -2.91 2.48
N ARG A 29 -31.89 -3.36 1.38
CA ARG A 29 -32.12 -4.72 0.84
C ARG A 29 -31.63 -5.81 1.78
N LEU A 30 -30.52 -5.59 2.49
CA LEU A 30 -30.00 -6.52 3.49
C LEU A 30 -30.92 -6.59 4.71
N ALA A 31 -31.44 -5.45 5.17
CA ALA A 31 -32.41 -5.40 6.27
C ALA A 31 -33.70 -6.16 5.92
N GLU A 32 -34.24 -5.99 4.70
CA GLU A 32 -35.38 -6.77 4.19
C GLU A 32 -35.10 -8.28 4.15
N ALA A 33 -33.85 -8.67 3.93
CA ALA A 33 -33.40 -10.07 3.93
C ALA A 33 -33.09 -10.63 5.33
N GLY A 34 -33.23 -9.82 6.39
CA GLY A 34 -32.95 -10.17 7.78
C GLY A 34 -31.47 -10.06 8.17
N VAL A 35 -30.65 -9.34 7.41
CA VAL A 35 -29.22 -9.15 7.67
C VAL A 35 -28.99 -7.73 8.17
N LYS A 36 -28.45 -7.59 9.37
CA LYS A 36 -28.06 -6.28 9.90
C LYS A 36 -26.72 -5.84 9.31
N SER A 37 -26.67 -4.57 8.90
CA SER A 37 -25.49 -3.94 8.33
C SER A 37 -25.31 -2.53 8.86
N ILE A 38 -24.07 -2.06 8.89
CA ILE A 38 -23.73 -0.66 9.19
C ILE A 38 -23.08 0.00 7.97
N VAL A 39 -23.36 1.28 7.74
CA VAL A 39 -22.82 2.03 6.60
C VAL A 39 -21.69 2.94 7.08
N LEU A 40 -20.58 2.93 6.34
CA LEU A 40 -19.42 3.79 6.57
C LEU A 40 -19.06 4.53 5.27
N HIS A 41 -19.33 5.84 5.21
CA HIS A 41 -18.91 6.67 4.09
C HIS A 41 -18.20 7.96 4.54
N GLY A 42 -17.58 8.66 3.58
CA GLY A 42 -16.87 9.91 3.85
C GLY A 42 -17.76 10.94 4.54
N GLY A 43 -17.24 11.62 5.55
CA GLY A 43 -17.98 12.58 6.39
C GLY A 43 -18.58 12.00 7.68
N MET A 44 -18.36 10.72 7.97
CA MET A 44 -18.74 10.07 9.23
C MET A 44 -17.53 9.93 10.17
N ASP A 45 -17.77 9.82 11.48
CA ASP A 45 -16.74 9.40 12.44
C ASP A 45 -16.46 7.90 12.26
N LYS A 46 -15.32 7.62 11.63
CA LYS A 46 -14.88 6.24 11.34
C LYS A 46 -14.73 5.42 12.63
N SER A 47 -14.18 6.02 13.68
CA SER A 47 -13.84 5.30 14.91
C SER A 47 -15.10 4.86 15.67
N GLU A 48 -16.12 5.71 15.69
CA GLU A 48 -17.41 5.38 16.30
C GLU A 48 -18.12 4.25 15.56
N VAL A 49 -18.18 4.35 14.22
CA VAL A 49 -18.84 3.33 13.38
C VAL A 49 -18.16 1.98 13.52
N LEU A 50 -16.83 1.93 13.52
CA LEU A 50 -16.07 0.69 13.67
C LEU A 50 -16.22 0.09 15.06
N ARG A 51 -16.18 0.91 16.12
CA ARG A 51 -16.46 0.41 17.48
C ARG A 51 -17.87 -0.16 17.61
N SER A 52 -18.87 0.50 17.01
CA SER A 52 -20.24 -0.03 16.99
C SER A 52 -20.33 -1.33 16.20
N PHE A 53 -19.60 -1.43 15.09
CA PHE A 53 -19.56 -2.64 14.28
C PHE A 53 -18.88 -3.79 15.01
N GLU A 54 -17.76 -3.55 15.67
CA GLU A 54 -17.01 -4.54 16.43
C GLU A 54 -17.74 -4.98 17.69
N GLY A 55 -18.40 -4.06 18.40
CA GLY A 55 -19.08 -4.33 19.67
C GLY A 55 -20.47 -4.96 19.56
N ASP A 56 -21.10 -4.96 18.38
CA ASP A 56 -22.41 -5.59 18.16
C ASP A 56 -22.28 -6.82 17.25
N ASP A 57 -22.32 -8.01 17.85
CA ASP A 57 -22.27 -9.29 17.13
C ASP A 57 -23.50 -9.57 16.27
N SER A 58 -24.60 -8.82 16.48
CA SER A 58 -25.77 -8.93 15.63
C SER A 58 -25.58 -8.24 14.27
N VAL A 59 -24.58 -7.34 14.13
CA VAL A 59 -24.24 -6.69 12.87
C VAL A 59 -23.23 -7.53 12.11
N GLN A 60 -23.62 -8.00 10.93
CA GLN A 60 -22.84 -9.00 10.18
C GLN A 60 -22.03 -8.37 9.04
N ILE A 61 -22.45 -7.21 8.53
CA ILE A 61 -21.85 -6.55 7.36
C ILE A 61 -21.51 -5.09 7.64
N LEU A 62 -20.26 -4.71 7.32
CA LEU A 62 -19.85 -3.33 7.14
C LEU A 62 -19.94 -2.96 5.65
N LEU A 63 -20.79 -2.00 5.31
CA LEU A 63 -20.95 -1.44 3.97
C LEU A 63 -20.10 -0.17 3.89
N SER A 64 -18.99 -0.19 3.16
CA SER A 64 -18.08 0.96 3.12
C SER A 64 -17.82 1.53 1.74
N SER A 65 -17.77 2.87 1.67
CA SER A 65 -17.22 3.58 0.50
C SER A 65 -15.70 3.61 0.55
N GLU A 66 -15.04 3.65 -0.60
CA GLU A 66 -13.56 3.73 -0.68
C GLU A 66 -12.95 4.82 0.21
N VAL A 67 -13.47 6.05 0.12
CA VAL A 67 -12.93 7.21 0.83
C VAL A 67 -12.99 7.04 2.36
N ALA A 68 -13.95 6.24 2.83
CA ALA A 68 -14.18 6.06 4.25
C ALA A 68 -13.30 4.97 4.87
N SER A 69 -12.95 3.94 4.10
CA SER A 69 -12.09 2.85 4.57
C SER A 69 -10.59 3.14 4.44
N GLU A 70 -10.20 4.24 3.79
CA GLU A 70 -8.80 4.62 3.74
C GLU A 70 -8.24 4.87 5.16
N GLY A 71 -7.12 4.22 5.47
CA GLY A 71 -6.46 4.30 6.78
C GLY A 71 -7.12 3.47 7.89
N VAL A 72 -8.17 2.70 7.59
CA VAL A 72 -8.88 1.87 8.58
C VAL A 72 -8.26 0.49 8.66
N ASP A 73 -8.22 -0.08 9.86
CA ASP A 73 -7.86 -1.47 10.10
C ASP A 73 -9.12 -2.35 10.05
N LEU A 74 -9.13 -3.35 9.17
CA LEU A 74 -10.29 -4.20 8.90
C LEU A 74 -9.99 -5.68 9.17
N GLN A 75 -8.99 -5.94 10.03
CA GLN A 75 -8.50 -7.28 10.36
C GLN A 75 -9.57 -8.19 11.00
N PHE A 76 -10.65 -7.64 11.56
CA PHE A 76 -11.76 -8.45 12.08
C PHE A 76 -12.58 -9.18 10.99
N SER A 77 -12.37 -8.86 9.72
CA SER A 77 -13.12 -9.43 8.61
C SER A 77 -12.46 -10.66 8.01
N SER A 78 -13.28 -11.67 7.74
CA SER A 78 -12.87 -12.93 7.08
C SER A 78 -13.23 -12.97 5.59
N LEU A 79 -14.13 -12.09 5.17
CA LEU A 79 -14.59 -11.98 3.79
C LEU A 79 -14.67 -10.51 3.38
N LEU A 80 -13.99 -10.19 2.28
CA LEU A 80 -14.11 -8.94 1.57
C LEU A 80 -14.98 -9.15 0.32
N VAL A 81 -15.97 -8.27 0.12
CA VAL A 81 -16.83 -8.27 -1.06
C VAL A 81 -16.65 -6.96 -1.81
N ASN A 82 -16.23 -7.01 -3.06
CA ASN A 82 -16.24 -5.88 -3.97
C ASN A 82 -17.55 -5.90 -4.75
N TYR A 83 -18.50 -5.04 -4.38
CA TYR A 83 -19.76 -4.88 -5.12
C TYR A 83 -19.51 -4.21 -6.48
N ASP A 84 -18.65 -3.19 -6.47
CA ASP A 84 -18.07 -2.58 -7.66
C ASP A 84 -16.55 -2.79 -7.60
N LEU A 85 -15.97 -3.44 -8.61
CA LEU A 85 -14.53 -3.69 -8.65
C LEU A 85 -13.78 -2.43 -9.10
N PRO A 86 -12.78 -1.94 -8.35
CA PRO A 86 -11.94 -0.86 -8.82
C PRO A 86 -11.07 -1.37 -9.96
N TRP A 87 -11.15 -0.65 -11.08
CA TRP A 87 -10.38 -0.91 -12.28
C TRP A 87 -8.88 -0.89 -11.99
N ASN A 88 -8.42 -0.04 -11.05
CA ASN A 88 -7.02 0.03 -10.61
C ASN A 88 -6.66 -1.15 -9.68
N PRO A 89 -5.78 -2.08 -10.13
CA PRO A 89 -5.27 -3.18 -9.31
C PRO A 89 -4.70 -2.79 -7.96
N ALA A 90 -3.96 -1.68 -7.89
CA ALA A 90 -3.36 -1.21 -6.66
C ALA A 90 -4.42 -0.89 -5.60
N ARG A 91 -5.60 -0.40 -6.01
CA ARG A 91 -6.70 -0.16 -5.07
C ARG A 91 -7.24 -1.46 -4.48
N ILE A 92 -7.30 -2.54 -5.27
CA ILE A 92 -7.69 -3.87 -4.77
C ILE A 92 -6.68 -4.33 -3.74
N GLU A 93 -5.39 -4.24 -4.04
CA GLU A 93 -4.31 -4.65 -3.13
C GLU A 93 -4.33 -3.84 -1.83
N GLN A 94 -4.49 -2.52 -1.92
CA GLN A 94 -4.65 -1.67 -0.75
C GLN A 94 -5.82 -2.08 0.13
N ARG A 95 -6.96 -2.50 -0.47
CA ARG A 95 -8.12 -3.02 0.29
C ARG A 95 -7.78 -4.33 0.98
N ILE A 96 -7.12 -5.26 0.27
CA ILE A 96 -6.66 -6.54 0.84
C ILE A 96 -5.70 -6.28 2.01
N GLY A 97 -4.72 -5.39 1.84
CA GLY A 97 -3.77 -5.01 2.89
C GLY A 97 -4.36 -4.25 4.08
N ARG A 98 -5.68 -3.94 4.09
CA ARG A 98 -6.39 -3.50 5.32
C ARG A 98 -6.86 -4.67 6.18
N ILE A 99 -6.96 -5.86 5.59
CA ILE A 99 -7.43 -7.08 6.24
C ILE A 99 -6.26 -8.04 6.46
N ASP A 100 -5.43 -8.23 5.44
CA ASP A 100 -4.26 -9.10 5.45
C ASP A 100 -3.04 -8.36 6.03
N ARG A 101 -3.03 -8.24 7.35
CA ARG A 101 -1.96 -7.61 8.13
C ARG A 101 -1.42 -8.57 9.18
N ILE A 102 -0.19 -8.30 9.65
CA ILE A 102 0.43 -9.02 10.77
C ILE A 102 -0.51 -8.91 11.98
N GLY A 103 -1.05 -10.05 12.44
CA GLY A 103 -2.03 -10.10 13.54
C GLY A 103 -3.42 -10.56 13.12
N GLN A 104 -3.67 -10.79 11.82
CA GLN A 104 -4.91 -11.38 11.33
C GLN A 104 -5.18 -12.75 12.00
N ALA A 105 -6.35 -12.88 12.63
CA ALA A 105 -6.76 -14.07 13.37
C ALA A 105 -7.29 -15.20 12.47
N GLU A 106 -7.76 -14.87 11.27
CA GLU A 106 -8.29 -15.84 10.32
C GLU A 106 -7.19 -16.52 9.50
N ALA A 107 -7.23 -17.85 9.41
CA ALA A 107 -6.29 -18.63 8.61
C ALA A 107 -6.45 -18.40 7.09
N LYS A 108 -7.60 -17.89 6.66
CA LYS A 108 -7.90 -17.61 5.25
C LYS A 108 -8.84 -16.42 5.13
N ILE A 109 -8.43 -15.43 4.34
CA ILE A 109 -9.29 -14.32 3.92
C ILE A 109 -9.89 -14.68 2.55
N LEU A 110 -11.21 -14.53 2.42
CA LEU A 110 -11.89 -14.66 1.13
C LEU A 110 -12.10 -13.27 0.51
N ILE A 111 -11.95 -13.19 -0.80
CA ILE A 111 -12.21 -11.98 -1.58
C ILE A 111 -13.18 -12.36 -2.69
N TRP A 112 -14.35 -11.75 -2.68
CA TRP A 112 -15.39 -11.94 -3.70
C TRP A 112 -15.53 -10.68 -4.52
N ASN A 113 -15.44 -10.82 -5.84
CA ASN A 113 -15.69 -9.74 -6.79
C ASN A 113 -17.03 -10.00 -7.47
N LEU A 114 -17.95 -9.03 -7.39
CA LEU A 114 -19.19 -9.08 -8.16
C LEU A 114 -18.90 -8.46 -9.52
N VAL A 115 -19.29 -9.20 -10.56
CA VAL A 115 -19.08 -8.84 -11.96
C VAL A 115 -20.36 -9.21 -12.71
N TYR A 116 -20.77 -8.37 -13.64
CA TYR A 116 -21.90 -8.66 -14.51
C TYR A 116 -21.42 -9.48 -15.70
N GLU A 117 -22.05 -10.63 -15.93
CA GLU A 117 -21.80 -11.51 -17.08
C GLU A 117 -22.09 -10.77 -18.40
N ASP A 118 -21.29 -11.04 -19.42
CA ASP A 118 -21.35 -10.44 -20.77
C ASP A 118 -21.15 -8.92 -20.80
N THR A 119 -20.53 -8.34 -19.77
CA THR A 119 -20.23 -6.91 -19.73
C THR A 119 -18.75 -6.59 -19.93
N LEU A 120 -18.46 -5.33 -20.25
CA LEU A 120 -17.09 -4.81 -20.25
C LEU A 120 -16.38 -5.09 -18.92
N ASP A 121 -17.12 -5.10 -17.81
CA ASP A 121 -16.57 -5.35 -16.47
C ASP A 121 -16.01 -6.77 -16.37
N GLU A 122 -16.63 -7.78 -17.00
CA GLU A 122 -16.12 -9.16 -17.05
C GLU A 122 -14.86 -9.28 -17.89
N ARG A 123 -14.87 -8.75 -19.11
CA ARG A 123 -13.72 -8.80 -20.02
C ARG A 123 -12.48 -8.11 -19.43
N VAL A 124 -12.71 -7.07 -18.63
CA VAL A 124 -11.64 -6.31 -17.99
C VAL A 124 -11.23 -6.96 -16.68
N HIS A 125 -12.18 -7.49 -15.90
CA HIS A 125 -11.94 -8.31 -14.72
C HIS A 125 -11.02 -9.49 -15.02
N ASP A 126 -11.35 -10.32 -16.01
CA ASP A 126 -10.60 -11.55 -16.29
C ASP A 126 -9.17 -11.25 -16.72
N ARG A 127 -8.99 -10.25 -17.60
CA ARG A 127 -7.67 -9.82 -18.09
C ARG A 127 -6.85 -9.11 -17.02
N LEU A 128 -7.46 -8.30 -16.15
CA LEU A 128 -6.77 -7.63 -15.04
C LEU A 128 -6.41 -8.60 -13.93
N LEU A 129 -7.32 -9.52 -13.56
CA LEU A 129 -7.10 -10.46 -12.45
C LEU A 129 -6.17 -11.61 -12.81
N GLU A 130 -6.25 -12.17 -14.03
CA GLU A 130 -5.25 -13.14 -14.50
C GLU A 130 -3.85 -12.54 -14.46
N ARG A 131 -3.69 -11.28 -14.88
CA ARG A 131 -2.40 -10.60 -14.80
C ARG A 131 -2.05 -10.11 -13.41
N LEU A 132 -3.01 -9.73 -12.56
CA LEU A 132 -2.77 -9.48 -11.12
C LEU A 132 -2.26 -10.71 -10.38
N ASN A 133 -2.66 -11.91 -10.81
CA ASN A 133 -2.08 -13.15 -10.32
C ASN A 133 -0.58 -13.26 -10.65
N VAL A 134 -0.14 -12.64 -11.76
CA VAL A 134 1.29 -12.44 -12.08
C VAL A 134 1.91 -11.31 -11.25
N PHE A 135 1.15 -10.24 -10.97
CA PHE A 135 1.65 -9.09 -10.19
C PHE A 135 1.66 -9.29 -8.66
N ARG A 136 0.95 -10.27 -8.12
CA ARG A 136 0.85 -10.56 -6.66
C ARG A 136 2.21 -10.75 -5.97
N GLN A 137 3.27 -11.04 -6.72
CA GLN A 137 4.64 -11.16 -6.21
C GLN A 137 5.41 -9.82 -6.13
N ALA A 138 4.93 -8.71 -6.72
CA ALA A 138 5.71 -7.49 -6.95
C ALA A 138 5.02 -6.16 -6.55
N LEU A 139 3.81 -6.18 -5.98
CA LEU A 139 2.94 -5.00 -5.85
C LEU A 139 3.41 -3.88 -4.89
N GLY A 140 4.53 -4.03 -4.19
CA GLY A 140 5.00 -3.01 -3.24
C GLY A 140 5.33 -1.65 -3.85
N SER A 141 5.81 -1.59 -5.10
CA SER A 141 6.32 -0.35 -5.72
C SER A 141 5.60 0.08 -7.01
N MET A 142 4.67 -0.73 -7.51
CA MET A 142 4.02 -0.55 -8.82
C MET A 142 2.81 0.43 -8.81
N GLU A 143 2.55 1.12 -7.70
CA GLU A 143 1.31 1.88 -7.45
C GLU A 143 1.08 3.05 -8.43
N GLU A 144 2.13 3.82 -8.75
CA GLU A 144 2.02 5.01 -9.60
C GLU A 144 1.91 4.65 -11.09
N LEU A 145 2.62 3.62 -11.52
CA LEU A 145 2.69 3.18 -12.92
C LEU A 145 1.41 2.44 -13.35
N LEU A 146 0.86 1.58 -12.48
CA LEU A 146 -0.41 0.91 -12.76
C LEU A 146 -1.57 1.89 -12.84
N GLY A 147 -1.58 2.92 -11.98
CA GLY A 147 -2.68 3.87 -11.91
C GLY A 147 -2.90 4.63 -13.22
N ALA A 148 -1.85 5.13 -13.87
CA ALA A 148 -1.99 5.93 -15.10
C ALA A 148 -2.49 5.09 -16.29
N GLU A 149 -1.84 3.96 -16.55
CA GLU A 149 -2.16 3.10 -17.70
C GLU A 149 -3.57 2.51 -17.58
N VAL A 150 -3.93 2.06 -16.38
CA VAL A 150 -5.26 1.50 -16.14
C VAL A 150 -6.35 2.57 -16.19
N ARG A 151 -6.09 3.80 -15.72
CA ARG A 151 -7.02 4.92 -15.89
C ARG A 151 -7.25 5.25 -17.36
N GLN A 152 -6.19 5.29 -18.16
CA GLN A 152 -6.29 5.55 -19.60
C GLN A 152 -7.06 4.44 -20.31
N LEU A 153 -6.79 3.18 -19.97
CA LEU A 153 -7.53 2.03 -20.49
C LEU A 153 -9.02 2.13 -20.12
N THR A 154 -9.33 2.49 -18.88
CA THR A 154 -10.72 2.66 -18.41
C THR A 154 -11.45 3.75 -19.21
N VAL A 155 -10.82 4.91 -19.43
CA VAL A 155 -11.41 5.99 -20.25
C VAL A 155 -11.64 5.52 -21.68
N ASP A 156 -10.68 4.82 -22.27
CA ASP A 156 -10.76 4.34 -23.63
C ASP A 156 -11.90 3.33 -23.83
N LEU A 157 -12.05 2.39 -22.89
CA LEU A 157 -13.11 1.35 -22.91
C LEU A 157 -14.49 1.94 -22.61
N LEU A 158 -14.62 2.80 -21.61
CA LEU A 158 -15.90 3.42 -21.25
C LEU A 158 -16.39 4.45 -22.28
N SER A 159 -15.53 4.91 -23.20
CA SER A 159 -15.94 5.86 -24.24
C SER A 159 -16.87 5.26 -25.29
N HIS A 160 -17.08 3.92 -25.32
CA HIS A 160 -17.95 3.20 -26.28
C HIS A 160 -17.69 3.53 -27.76
N ARG A 161 -16.51 4.06 -28.08
CA ARG A 161 -16.13 4.47 -29.45
C ARG A 161 -15.46 3.35 -30.24
N ARG A 162 -15.34 2.14 -29.69
CA ARG A 162 -14.53 1.05 -30.24
C ARG A 162 -15.33 -0.23 -30.38
N THR A 163 -14.98 -1.00 -31.40
CA THR A 163 -15.52 -2.36 -31.58
C THR A 163 -14.87 -3.33 -30.56
N PRO A 164 -15.52 -4.46 -30.23
CA PRO A 164 -14.98 -5.45 -29.28
C PRO A 164 -13.54 -5.89 -29.60
N ARG A 165 -13.19 -5.98 -30.89
CA ARG A 165 -11.84 -6.31 -31.37
C ARG A 165 -10.81 -5.21 -31.06
N GLN A 166 -11.19 -3.94 -31.24
CA GLN A 166 -10.31 -2.80 -30.96
C GLN A 166 -10.09 -2.58 -29.46
N GLU A 167 -11.10 -2.89 -28.65
CA GLU A 167 -10.96 -2.91 -27.19
C GLU A 167 -9.96 -4.00 -26.76
N GLU A 168 -10.05 -5.17 -27.38
CA GLU A 168 -9.17 -6.30 -27.08
C GLU A 168 -7.71 -6.02 -27.44
N GLU A 169 -7.47 -5.40 -28.59
CA GLU A 169 -6.13 -4.91 -28.98
C GLU A 169 -5.60 -3.88 -27.98
N ARG A 170 -6.45 -2.96 -27.52
CA ARG A 170 -6.06 -1.92 -26.55
C ARG A 170 -5.70 -2.48 -25.19
N ILE A 171 -6.50 -3.42 -24.69
CA ILE A 171 -6.22 -4.19 -23.47
C ILE A 171 -4.89 -4.93 -23.62
N GLY A 172 -4.64 -5.54 -24.79
CA GLY A 172 -3.37 -6.18 -25.12
C GLY A 172 -2.17 -5.23 -25.04
N VAL A 173 -2.27 -4.05 -25.66
CA VAL A 173 -1.22 -3.02 -25.67
C VAL A 173 -0.92 -2.51 -24.25
N ALA A 174 -1.96 -2.10 -23.51
CA ALA A 174 -1.80 -1.59 -22.15
C ALA A 174 -1.11 -2.63 -21.25
N ALA A 175 -1.47 -3.89 -21.42
CA ALA A 175 -0.90 -4.93 -20.59
C ALA A 175 0.54 -5.31 -20.97
N MET A 176 0.94 -5.16 -22.24
CA MET A 176 2.36 -5.24 -22.62
C MET A 176 3.17 -4.09 -22.00
N ALA A 177 2.59 -2.89 -21.93
CA ALA A 177 3.24 -1.75 -21.27
C ALA A 177 3.43 -2.02 -19.77
N LEU A 178 2.41 -2.57 -19.09
CA LEU A 178 2.51 -2.95 -17.68
C LEU A 178 3.60 -4.01 -17.42
N GLU A 179 3.68 -5.03 -18.28
CA GLU A 179 4.71 -6.07 -18.15
C GLU A 179 6.13 -5.53 -18.39
N ARG A 180 6.27 -4.57 -19.31
CA ARG A 180 7.55 -3.90 -19.55
C ARG A 180 7.98 -3.10 -18.32
N ASN A 181 7.08 -2.29 -17.79
CA ASN A 181 7.33 -1.48 -16.60
C ASN A 181 7.75 -2.35 -15.41
N ARG A 182 7.11 -3.51 -15.21
CA ARG A 182 7.50 -4.48 -14.16
C ARG A 182 8.95 -4.94 -14.31
N ARG A 183 9.37 -5.31 -15.52
CA ARG A 183 10.75 -5.76 -15.77
C ARG A 183 11.77 -4.66 -15.53
N ASP A 184 11.46 -3.44 -15.98
CA ASP A 184 12.34 -2.29 -15.80
C ASP A 184 12.51 -2.00 -14.30
N GLU A 185 11.45 -2.10 -13.52
CA GLU A 185 11.49 -1.91 -12.07
C GLU A 185 12.26 -3.01 -11.33
N GLU A 186 12.08 -4.29 -11.70
CA GLU A 186 12.88 -5.40 -11.17
C GLU A 186 14.37 -5.22 -11.44
N GLN A 187 14.73 -4.74 -12.64
CA GLN A 187 16.10 -4.42 -12.98
C GLN A 187 16.63 -3.26 -12.15
N LEU A 188 15.86 -2.19 -11.99
CA LEU A 188 16.23 -1.04 -11.14
C LEU A 188 16.45 -1.47 -9.69
N ASN A 189 15.56 -2.27 -9.11
CA ASN A 189 15.68 -2.79 -7.75
C ASN A 189 16.90 -3.71 -7.59
N ALA A 190 17.16 -4.59 -8.56
CA ALA A 190 18.35 -5.43 -8.56
C ALA A 190 19.65 -4.62 -8.63
N GLN A 191 19.67 -3.52 -9.40
CA GLN A 191 20.81 -2.60 -9.47
C GLN A 191 20.96 -1.76 -8.19
N ALA A 192 19.86 -1.28 -7.61
CA ALA A 192 19.86 -0.55 -6.34
C ALA A 192 20.41 -1.42 -5.18
N SER A 193 20.01 -2.69 -5.13
CA SER A 193 20.56 -3.67 -4.18
C SER A 193 22.09 -3.85 -4.34
N LYS A 194 22.58 -3.91 -5.59
CA LYS A 194 24.03 -3.94 -5.86
C LYS A 194 24.78 -2.67 -5.43
N LEU A 195 24.15 -1.50 -5.58
CA LEU A 195 24.70 -0.22 -5.13
C LEU A 195 24.73 -0.11 -3.60
N LEU A 196 23.69 -0.59 -2.91
CA LEU A 196 23.65 -0.65 -1.44
C LEU A 196 24.72 -1.58 -0.85
N GLY A 197 25.07 -2.66 -1.56
CA GLY A 197 26.22 -3.51 -1.18
C GLY A 197 27.57 -2.78 -1.15
N HIS A 198 27.71 -1.62 -1.82
CA HIS A 198 28.89 -0.76 -1.67
C HIS A 198 28.82 0.15 -0.44
N GLY A 199 27.61 0.41 0.09
CA GLY A 199 27.41 1.13 1.35
C GLY A 199 28.02 0.40 2.54
N ASP A 200 27.83 -0.93 2.61
CA ASP A 200 28.48 -1.79 3.60
C ASP A 200 30.01 -1.78 3.46
N TYR A 201 30.53 -1.70 2.23
CA TYR A 201 31.97 -1.58 2.00
C TYR A 201 32.55 -0.27 2.54
N ILE A 202 31.84 0.85 2.35
CA ILE A 202 32.23 2.17 2.88
C ILE A 202 32.09 2.20 4.41
N GLN A 203 30.99 1.69 4.97
CA GLN A 203 30.81 1.61 6.42
C GLN A 203 31.81 0.66 7.08
N ASN A 204 32.11 -0.49 6.49
CA ASN A 204 33.12 -1.41 7.00
C ASN A 204 34.52 -0.81 6.91
N LYS A 205 34.86 -0.06 5.86
CA LYS A 205 36.13 0.69 5.82
C LYS A 205 36.20 1.80 6.87
N ALA A 206 35.11 2.55 7.06
CA ALA A 206 35.04 3.60 8.08
C ALA A 206 35.16 3.01 9.49
N LYS A 207 34.47 1.91 9.76
CA LYS A 207 34.52 1.18 11.03
C LYS A 207 35.89 0.54 11.25
N ALA A 208 36.48 -0.08 10.24
CA ALA A 208 37.85 -0.61 10.33
C ALA A 208 38.89 0.50 10.58
N ALA A 209 38.72 1.69 10.00
CA ALA A 209 39.60 2.84 10.28
C ALA A 209 39.43 3.37 11.72
N MET A 210 38.21 3.33 12.27
CA MET A 210 37.93 3.64 13.67
C MET A 210 38.51 2.58 14.62
N ASP A 211 38.35 1.30 14.32
CA ASP A 211 38.88 0.17 15.12
C ASP A 211 40.41 0.09 15.09
N LEU A 212 41.05 0.51 13.99
CA LEU A 212 42.51 0.64 13.87
C LEU A 212 43.08 1.89 14.57
N GLY A 213 42.25 2.68 15.25
CA GLY A 213 42.68 3.87 15.99
C GLY A 213 43.22 5.01 15.11
N ARG A 214 42.94 5.00 13.81
CA ARG A 214 43.40 6.03 12.85
C ARG A 214 42.38 7.16 12.73
N TYR A 215 42.06 7.81 13.84
CA TYR A 215 41.26 9.03 13.85
C TYR A 215 41.95 10.09 14.69
N ILE A 216 41.87 11.34 14.24
CA ILE A 216 42.48 12.48 14.94
C ILE A 216 41.62 12.74 16.18
N ARG A 217 42.20 12.62 17.38
CA ARG A 217 41.53 12.97 18.63
C ARG A 217 41.56 14.48 18.84
N GLY A 218 40.65 14.99 19.67
CA GLY A 218 40.63 16.42 20.03
C GLY A 218 41.99 16.90 20.58
N ASP A 219 42.66 16.04 21.34
CA ASP A 219 43.99 16.30 21.88
C ASP A 219 45.07 16.39 20.79
N ASP A 220 45.03 15.51 19.78
CA ASP A 220 45.98 15.54 18.66
C ASP A 220 45.87 16.84 17.88
N LEU A 221 44.64 17.32 17.71
CA LEU A 221 44.32 18.57 17.02
C LEU A 221 44.76 19.79 17.85
N TYR A 222 44.57 19.73 19.17
CA TYR A 222 45.07 20.74 20.09
C TYR A 222 46.60 20.83 20.07
N HIS A 223 47.30 19.68 20.17
CA HIS A 223 48.75 19.63 20.12
C HIS A 223 49.30 20.13 18.79
N PHE A 224 48.72 19.71 17.67
CA PHE A 224 49.11 20.20 16.35
C PHE A 224 48.96 21.72 16.22
N VAL A 225 47.81 22.27 16.63
CA VAL A 225 47.54 23.71 16.56
C VAL A 225 48.46 24.49 17.50
N LYS A 226 48.68 23.99 18.72
CA LYS A 226 49.59 24.60 19.68
C LYS A 226 51.03 24.63 19.16
N ASP A 227 51.55 23.49 18.71
CA ASP A 227 52.91 23.39 18.20
C ASP A 227 53.12 24.29 16.98
N TYR A 228 52.14 24.33 16.07
CA TYR A 228 52.19 25.22 14.91
C TYR A 228 52.24 26.71 15.32
N LEU A 229 51.44 27.11 16.30
CA LEU A 229 51.39 28.48 16.79
C LEU A 229 52.65 28.87 17.57
N GLU A 230 53.22 27.96 18.36
CA GLU A 230 54.47 28.21 19.09
C GLU A 230 55.68 28.34 18.15
N VAL A 231 55.74 27.52 17.10
CA VAL A 231 56.82 27.55 16.11
C VAL A 231 56.70 28.75 15.16
N SER A 232 55.49 29.05 14.70
CA SER A 232 55.27 30.08 13.66
C SER A 232 55.08 31.48 14.25
N PHE A 233 54.61 31.60 15.50
CA PHE A 233 54.29 32.88 16.15
C PHE A 233 54.75 32.90 17.63
N PRO A 234 56.07 33.07 17.88
CA PRO A 234 56.63 33.07 19.23
C PRO A 234 56.00 34.17 20.10
N GLY A 235 55.40 33.79 21.22
CA GLY A 235 54.70 34.69 22.15
C GLY A 235 53.17 34.50 22.22
N SER A 236 52.62 33.66 21.35
CA SER A 236 51.20 33.30 21.36
C SER A 236 50.88 32.29 22.48
N ARG A 237 49.72 32.41 23.13
CA ARG A 237 49.29 31.49 24.20
C ARG A 237 47.91 30.92 23.88
N VAL A 238 47.80 29.61 23.74
CA VAL A 238 46.52 28.93 23.47
C VAL A 238 45.77 28.74 24.79
N MET A 239 44.62 29.39 24.92
CA MET A 239 43.71 29.26 26.07
C MET A 239 42.61 28.24 25.71
N VAL A 240 42.51 27.14 26.46
CA VAL A 240 41.41 26.17 26.32
C VAL A 240 40.31 26.60 27.29
N ASN A 241 39.12 26.91 26.77
CA ASN A 241 37.94 27.23 27.58
C ASN A 241 37.01 26.02 27.54
N ASP A 242 36.77 25.38 28.69
CA ASP A 242 35.91 24.18 28.82
C ASP A 242 34.41 24.51 28.93
N GLU A 243 33.99 25.75 28.70
CA GLU A 243 32.56 26.06 28.68
C GLU A 243 31.93 25.61 27.35
N PRO A 244 30.86 24.80 27.37
CA PRO A 244 30.17 24.42 26.15
C PRO A 244 29.55 25.67 25.55
N VAL A 245 29.89 25.96 24.30
CA VAL A 245 29.27 27.02 23.51
C VAL A 245 27.75 26.77 23.51
N ARG A 246 27.00 27.56 24.27
CA ARG A 246 25.53 27.48 24.32
C ARG A 246 24.99 27.74 22.90
N LYS A 247 24.22 26.78 22.40
CA LYS A 247 23.35 26.95 21.23
C LYS A 247 22.21 27.90 21.55
#